data_AF-A0AAV0Y7R4-F1
#
_entry.id   AF-A0AAV0Y7R4-F1
#
_cell.length_a   1.000
_cell.length_b   1.000
_cell.length_c   1.000
_cell.angle_alpha   90.00
_cell.angle_beta   90.00
_cell.angle_gamma   90.00
#
_symmetry.space_group_name_H-M   'P 1'
#
loop_
_entity.id
_entity.type
_entity.pdbx_description
1 polymer ?
#
loop_
_entity_poly.entity_id
_entity_poly.type
_entity_poly.pdbx_seq_one_letter_code
_entity_poly.pdbx_strand_id
1 'polypeptide(L)'
;MSGHLNGLQSKVLEKYPKAMFTHCYAHVINLILQQSLECNKELKIFFRGLNSLLVFFSHSPKRLKALSEFMTKKLPTLGTTHWNFTSRLVHTVHNHRTSLIDF
;
A
#
# COMPACT_ATOMS: atom_id res chain seq x y z
N MET A 1 -4.88 -10.73 -12.61
CA MET A 1 -3.87 -11.64 -13.21
C MET A 1 -4.61 -12.60 -14.14
N SER A 2 -4.40 -12.46 -15.45
CA SER A 2 -5.07 -13.21 -16.53
C SER A 2 -4.16 -14.28 -17.16
N GLY A 3 -3.12 -14.73 -16.46
CA GLY A 3 -2.15 -15.68 -16.99
C GLY A 3 -2.80 -17.02 -17.37
N HIS A 4 -2.53 -17.50 -18.59
CA HIS A 4 -3.06 -18.77 -19.09
C HIS A 4 -2.48 -19.99 -18.35
N LEU A 5 -1.25 -19.90 -17.85
CA LEU A 5 -0.61 -20.94 -17.04
C LEU A 5 -0.72 -20.58 -15.56
N ASN A 6 -1.41 -21.42 -14.77
CA ASN A 6 -1.59 -21.27 -13.32
C ASN A 6 -2.14 -19.91 -12.83
N GLY A 7 -2.66 -19.07 -13.72
CA GLY A 7 -3.25 -17.79 -13.35
C GLY A 7 -4.64 -17.94 -12.74
N LEU A 8 -5.07 -16.91 -12.01
CA LEU A 8 -6.39 -16.87 -11.37
C LEU A 8 -7.51 -17.12 -12.37
N GLN A 9 -7.42 -16.52 -13.57
CA GLN A 9 -8.39 -16.74 -14.65
C GLN A 9 -8.50 -18.22 -15.03
N SER A 10 -7.37 -18.88 -15.31
CA SER A 10 -7.38 -20.30 -15.71
C SER A 10 -7.98 -21.20 -14.64
N LYS A 11 -7.64 -20.97 -13.36
CA LYS A 11 -8.20 -21.73 -12.23
C LYS A 11 -9.70 -21.52 -12.05
N VAL A 12 -10.19 -20.30 -12.29
CA VAL A 12 -11.63 -20.01 -12.24
C VAL A 12 -12.36 -20.69 -13.39
N LEU A 13 -11.82 -20.65 -14.61
CA LEU A 13 -12.42 -21.26 -15.79
C LEU A 13 -12.38 -22.79 -15.75
N GLU A 14 -11.36 -23.39 -15.13
CA GLU A 14 -11.29 -24.85 -14.90
C GLU A 14 -12.48 -25.34 -14.07
N LYS A 15 -12.83 -24.62 -13.00
CA LYS A 15 -13.95 -24.98 -12.12
C LYS A 15 -15.31 -24.50 -12.66
N TYR A 16 -15.33 -23.38 -13.38
CA TYR A 16 -16.55 -22.75 -13.91
C TYR A 16 -16.35 -22.34 -15.38
N PRO A 17 -16.50 -23.26 -16.35
CA PRO A 17 -16.18 -23.01 -17.75
C PRO A 17 -16.99 -21.90 -18.43
N LYS A 18 -18.16 -21.57 -17.87
CA LYS A 18 -19.07 -20.52 -18.38
C LYS A 18 -18.88 -19.16 -17.68
N ALA A 19 -17.96 -19.06 -16.72
CA ALA A 19 -17.74 -17.82 -15.99
C ALA A 19 -17.09 -16.76 -16.89
N MET A 20 -17.57 -15.52 -16.80
CA MET A 20 -16.89 -14.38 -17.42
C MET A 20 -15.81 -13.85 -16.48
N PHE A 21 -14.56 -13.91 -16.93
CA PHE A 21 -13.44 -13.31 -16.20
C PHE A 21 -13.19 -11.89 -16.71
N THR A 22 -13.29 -10.90 -15.82
CA THR A 22 -12.94 -9.51 -16.12
C THR A 22 -11.90 -8.99 -15.13
N HIS A 23 -11.13 -8.00 -15.57
CA HIS A 23 -10.17 -7.34 -14.71
C HIS A 23 -10.88 -6.43 -13.71
N CYS A 24 -10.35 -6.37 -12.49
CA CYS A 24 -10.81 -5.39 -11.51
C CYS A 24 -10.32 -4.00 -11.93
N TYR A 25 -11.23 -3.12 -12.32
CA TYR A 25 -10.89 -1.74 -12.70
C TYR A 25 -10.20 -0.97 -11.57
N ALA A 26 -10.55 -1.24 -10.31
CA ALA A 26 -9.86 -0.63 -9.17
C ALA A 26 -8.37 -1.04 -9.13
N HIS A 27 -8.03 -2.28 -9.51
CA HIS A 27 -6.65 -2.72 -9.62
C HIS A 27 -5.91 -2.02 -10.77
N VAL A 28 -6.57 -1.87 -11.92
CA VAL A 28 -6.01 -1.17 -13.10
C VAL A 28 -5.72 0.30 -12.77
N ILE A 29 -6.67 1.00 -12.15
CA ILE A 29 -6.48 2.39 -11.71
C ILE A 29 -5.32 2.50 -10.73
N ASN A 30 -5.22 1.58 -9.76
CA ASN A 30 -4.10 1.56 -8.83
C ASN A 30 -2.75 1.35 -9.54
N LEU A 31 -2.68 0.51 -10.58
CA LEU A 31 -1.45 0.33 -11.36
C LEU A 31 -1.06 1.62 -12.11
N ILE A 32 -2.03 2.27 -12.76
CA ILE A 32 -1.81 3.55 -13.47
C ILE A 32 -1.28 4.61 -12.50
N LEU A 33 -1.88 4.73 -11.31
CA LEU A 33 -1.43 5.68 -10.29
C LEU A 33 0.00 5.38 -9.83
N GLN A 34 0.32 4.10 -9.55
CA GLN A 34 1.67 3.70 -9.15
C GLN A 34 2.71 4.07 -10.22
N GLN A 35 2.44 3.73 -11.49
CA GLN A 35 3.33 4.07 -12.60
C GLN A 35 3.50 5.57 -12.75
N SER A 36 2.41 6.35 -12.67
CA SER A 36 2.44 7.81 -12.78
C SER A 36 3.35 8.46 -11.74
N LEU A 37 3.35 7.93 -10.51
CA LEU A 37 4.21 8.42 -9.42
C LEU A 37 5.67 8.00 -9.61
N GLU A 38 5.92 6.82 -10.19
CA GLU A 38 7.28 6.37 -10.48
C GLU A 38 7.94 7.14 -11.63
N CYS A 39 7.14 7.66 -12.56
CA CYS A 39 7.60 8.49 -13.67
C CYS A 39 8.13 9.86 -13.21
N ASN A 40 7.68 10.39 -12.07
CA ASN A 40 8.13 11.66 -11.52
C ASN A 40 9.11 11.44 -10.35
N LYS A 41 10.34 11.96 -10.48
CA LYS A 41 11.40 11.77 -9.48
C LYS A 41 11.02 12.30 -8.09
N GLU A 42 10.44 13.49 -8.00
CA GLU A 42 10.08 14.13 -6.73
C GLU A 42 8.99 13.35 -6.00
N LEU A 43 7.93 12.95 -6.74
CA LEU A 43 6.87 12.12 -6.19
C LEU A 43 7.40 10.75 -5.74
N LYS A 44 8.28 10.14 -6.52
CA LYS A 44 8.94 8.87 -6.16
C LYS A 44 9.74 8.99 -4.87
N ILE A 45 10.50 10.06 -4.69
CA ILE A 45 11.27 10.32 -3.45
C ILE A 45 10.32 10.49 -2.27
N PHE A 46 9.30 11.34 -2.42
CA PHE A 46 8.30 11.60 -1.38
C PHE A 46 7.58 10.32 -0.90
N PHE A 47 7.02 9.54 -1.83
CA PHE A 47 6.28 8.32 -1.48
C PHE A 47 7.18 7.20 -0.97
N ARG A 48 8.45 7.13 -1.42
CA ARG A 48 9.43 6.21 -0.82
C ARG A 48 9.75 6.60 0.63
N GLY A 49 9.91 7.89 0.93
CA GLY A 49 10.12 8.38 2.29
C GLY A 49 8.92 8.09 3.21
N LEU A 50 7.70 8.27 2.71
CA LEU A 50 6.50 7.93 3.49
C LEU A 50 6.41 6.42 3.78
N ASN A 51 6.68 5.58 2.78
CA ASN A 51 6.65 4.13 2.97
C ASN A 51 7.81 3.64 3.87
N SER A 52 8.97 4.28 3.83
CA SER A 52 10.10 3.91 4.70
C SER A 52 9.79 4.15 6.18
N LEU A 53 8.99 5.17 6.53
CA LEU A 53 8.49 5.36 7.90
C LEU A 53 7.66 4.16 8.36
N LEU A 54 6.73 3.69 7.54
CA LEU A 54 5.92 2.50 7.88
C LEU A 54 6.79 1.28 8.10
N VAL A 55 7.70 1.03 7.15
CA VAL A 55 8.64 -0.09 7.16
C VAL A 55 9.52 -0.02 8.41
N PHE A 56 10.02 1.15 8.77
CA PHE A 56 10.81 1.38 9.98
C PHE A 56 10.06 0.93 11.23
N PHE A 57 8.83 1.40 11.46
CA PHE A 57 8.08 1.00 12.66
C PHE A 57 7.62 -0.46 12.60
N SER A 58 7.19 -0.97 11.44
CA SER A 58 6.67 -2.34 11.32
C SER A 58 7.75 -3.41 11.49
N HIS A 59 9.01 -3.12 11.18
CA HIS A 59 10.11 -4.08 11.33
C HIS A 59 10.51 -4.37 12.78
N SER A 60 10.03 -3.60 13.76
CA SER A 60 10.33 -3.88 15.17
C SER A 60 9.08 -3.74 16.04
N PRO A 61 8.63 -4.83 16.69
CA PRO A 61 7.55 -4.74 17.67
C PRO A 61 7.81 -3.72 18.78
N LYS A 62 9.09 -3.53 19.16
CA LYS A 62 9.50 -2.52 20.16
C LYS A 62 9.25 -1.10 19.66
N ARG A 63 9.67 -0.77 18.43
CA ARG A 63 9.43 0.55 17.83
C ARG A 63 7.95 0.81 17.63
N LEU A 64 7.22 -0.18 17.15
CA LEU A 64 5.77 -0.07 16.98
C LEU A 64 5.05 0.18 18.31
N LYS A 65 5.48 -0.51 19.38
CA LYS A 65 4.96 -0.30 20.73
C LYS A 65 5.27 1.11 21.25
N ALA A 66 6.53 1.54 21.16
CA ALA A 66 6.95 2.88 21.56
C ALA A 66 6.17 3.98 20.81
N LEU A 67 5.99 3.82 19.50
CA LEU A 67 5.19 4.75 18.70
C LEU A 67 3.72 4.77 19.15
N SER A 68 3.14 3.60 19.46
CA SER A 68 1.75 3.52 19.94
C SER A 68 1.54 4.08 21.35
N GLU A 69 2.59 4.11 22.17
CA GLU A 69 2.58 4.75 23.48
C GLU A 69 2.75 6.28 23.34
N PHE A 70 3.58 6.73 22.39
CA PHE A 70 3.81 8.15 22.12
C PHE A 70 2.65 8.82 21.37
N MET A 71 1.98 8.10 20.46
CA MET A 71 0.90 8.62 19.63
C MET A 71 -0.39 7.81 19.80
N THR A 72 -1.51 8.51 20.05
CA THR A 72 -2.84 7.88 20.21
C THR A 72 -3.34 7.19 18.92
N LYS A 73 -2.88 7.65 17.74
CA LYS A 73 -3.27 7.11 16.42
C LYS A 73 -2.17 6.22 15.84
N LYS A 74 -2.53 4.99 15.51
CA LYS A 74 -1.64 4.03 14.82
C LYS A 74 -1.42 4.43 13.36
N LEU A 75 -0.18 4.28 12.91
CA LEU A 75 0.14 4.27 11.49
C LEU A 75 -0.60 3.11 10.79
N PRO A 76 -1.07 3.30 9.55
CA PRO A 76 -1.71 2.22 8.81
C PRO A 76 -0.71 1.09 8.54
N THR A 77 -1.17 -0.14 8.66
CA THR A 77 -0.36 -1.32 8.36
C THR A 77 -0.07 -1.41 6.87
N LEU A 78 1.15 -1.78 6.50
CA LEU A 78 1.51 -2.06 5.12
C LEU A 78 0.87 -3.39 4.70
N GLY A 79 -0.16 -3.34 3.85
CA GLY A 79 -0.70 -4.54 3.21
C GLY A 79 0.01 -4.77 1.88
N THR A 80 0.51 -5.98 1.63
CA THR A 80 1.18 -6.35 0.38
C THR A 80 0.31 -6.14 -0.87
N THR A 81 -1.01 -6.12 -0.70
CA THR A 81 -2.01 -5.90 -1.75
C THR A 81 -2.73 -4.55 -1.65
N HIS A 82 -2.42 -3.74 -0.65
CA HIS A 82 -3.14 -2.50 -0.37
C HIS A 82 -2.27 -1.30 -0.75
N TRP A 83 -2.57 -0.71 -1.91
CA TRP A 83 -2.34 0.70 -2.26
C TRP A 83 -1.06 1.30 -1.66
N ASN A 84 0.03 1.31 -2.45
CA ASN A 84 1.22 2.13 -2.18
C ASN A 84 0.87 3.63 -1.96
N PHE A 85 -0.31 4.05 -2.41
CA PHE A 85 -0.94 5.34 -2.18
C PHE A 85 -2.04 5.22 -1.12
N THR A 86 -1.68 4.89 0.12
CA THR A 86 -2.68 4.95 1.18
C THR A 86 -2.91 6.42 1.50
N SER A 87 -3.99 7.02 0.99
CA SER A 87 -4.43 8.37 1.38
C SER A 87 -4.45 8.51 2.91
N ARG A 88 -4.77 7.42 3.61
CA ARG A 88 -4.70 7.31 5.08
C ARG A 88 -3.27 7.48 5.61
N LEU A 89 -2.23 6.98 4.96
CA LEU A 89 -0.84 7.21 5.38
C LEU A 89 -0.49 8.69 5.26
N VAL A 90 -0.72 9.26 4.07
CA VAL A 90 -0.46 10.68 3.82
C VAL A 90 -1.21 11.54 4.84
N HIS A 91 -2.50 11.24 5.05
CA HIS A 91 -3.34 11.97 5.99
C HIS A 91 -2.89 11.81 7.44
N THR A 92 -2.56 10.60 7.89
CA THR A 92 -2.05 10.34 9.24
C THR A 92 -0.72 11.06 9.47
N VAL A 93 0.22 10.97 8.52
CA VAL A 93 1.51 11.67 8.64
C VAL A 93 1.32 13.18 8.62
N HIS A 94 0.43 13.70 7.76
CA HIS A 94 0.14 15.13 7.69
C HIS A 94 -0.47 15.68 8.99
N ASN A 95 -1.47 14.97 9.54
CA ASN A 95 -2.18 15.38 10.75
C ASN A 95 -1.32 15.27 12.01
N HIS A 96 -0.38 14.32 12.04
CA HIS A 96 0.46 14.06 13.20
C HIS A 96 1.94 14.37 12.94
N ARG A 97 2.23 15.26 11.98
CA ARG A 97 3.60 15.54 11.55
C ARG A 97 4.50 16.07 12.66
N THR A 98 3.96 16.91 13.55
CA THR A 98 4.71 17.50 14.67
C THR A 98 5.12 16.40 15.64
N SER A 99 4.18 15.58 16.09
CA SER A 99 4.47 14.42 16.94
C SER A 99 5.47 13.46 16.29
N LEU A 100 5.36 13.19 14.99
CA LEU A 100 6.31 12.32 14.30
C LEU A 100 7.73 12.89 14.18
N ILE A 101 7.87 14.23 14.17
CA ILE A 101 9.17 14.91 14.16
C ILE A 101 9.77 14.95 15.57
N ASP A 102 8.91 15.06 16.60
CA ASP A 102 9.30 15.13 18.00
C ASP A 102 9.59 13.75 18.65
N PHE A 103 9.30 12.65 17.94
CA PHE A 103 9.56 11.26 18.37
C PHE A 103 11.04 10.88 18.21
#